data_AF-A0A660XP45-F1
#
_entry.id   AF-A0A660XP45-F1
#
_cell.length_a   1.000
_cell.length_b   1.000
_cell.length_c   1.000
_cell.angle_alpha   90.00
_cell.angle_beta   90.00
_cell.angle_gamma   90.00
#
_symmetry.space_group_name_H-M   'P 1'
#
loop_
_entity.id
_entity.type
_entity.pdbx_description
1 polymer ?
#
loop_
_entity_poly.entity_id
_entity_poly.type
_entity_poly.pdbx_seq_one_letter_code
_entity_poly.pdbx_strand_id
1 'polypeptide(L)'
;MKTLKAIRSLSELETQLKASETVYLLLYKKGTEASDCAYTNIRNAAEKVSAITLLCADVSDVRDIHPQYGIESVPNLLIFENGDLKNIVKGCNENAHYSNIFEHVNISKGTSEENKKPQKRVTVYSTPSCSWCATLKNYLKEHNIFFRDVDVSRDMKAAEDIVKRSGQRGVPQTDINGQMIVGFDKARINQLLEIKA
;
A
#
# COMPACT_ATOMS: atom_id res chain seq x y z
N MET A 1 -5.12 8.33 -24.03
CA MET A 1 -5.27 7.19 -23.10
C MET A 1 -3.91 6.92 -22.49
N LYS A 2 -3.75 7.01 -21.17
CA LYS A 2 -2.47 6.67 -20.54
C LYS A 2 -2.37 5.15 -20.46
N THR A 3 -1.38 4.60 -21.14
CA THR A 3 -1.09 3.17 -21.15
C THR A 3 -0.22 2.80 -19.95
N LEU A 4 -0.55 1.69 -19.28
CA LEU A 4 0.40 1.06 -18.36
C LEU A 4 1.63 0.65 -19.16
N LYS A 5 2.81 1.05 -18.68
CA LYS A 5 4.07 0.67 -19.31
C LYS A 5 4.45 -0.73 -18.83
N ALA A 6 4.37 -1.70 -19.72
CA ALA A 6 4.86 -3.05 -19.43
C ALA A 6 6.39 -3.03 -19.27
N ILE A 7 6.88 -3.69 -18.22
CA ILE A 7 8.30 -3.96 -18.00
C ILE A 7 8.56 -5.46 -18.12
N ARG A 8 9.77 -5.84 -18.50
CA ARG A 8 10.13 -7.24 -18.81
C ARG A 8 11.18 -7.86 -17.90
N SER A 9 11.74 -7.08 -16.97
CA SER A 9 12.77 -7.56 -16.04
C SER A 9 12.90 -6.67 -14.81
N LEU A 10 13.57 -7.18 -13.78
CA LEU A 10 13.96 -6.41 -12.60
C LEU A 10 14.91 -5.24 -12.95
N SER A 11 15.82 -5.43 -13.91
CA SER A 11 16.74 -4.36 -14.35
C SER A 11 15.99 -3.16 -14.98
N GLU A 12 14.93 -3.42 -15.75
CA GLU A 12 14.06 -2.37 -16.26
C GLU A 12 13.34 -1.63 -15.13
N LEU A 13 12.85 -2.36 -14.12
CA LEU A 13 12.23 -1.76 -12.93
C LEU A 13 13.22 -0.83 -12.21
N GLU A 14 14.42 -1.32 -11.88
CA GLU A 14 15.45 -0.55 -11.19
C GLU A 14 15.81 0.73 -11.94
N THR A 15 15.84 0.67 -13.27
CA THR A 15 16.08 1.85 -14.12
C THR A 15 14.97 2.88 -13.95
N GLN A 16 13.70 2.47 -13.90
CA GLN A 16 12.58 3.39 -13.67
C GLN A 16 12.58 3.93 -12.23
N LEU A 17 12.94 3.12 -11.25
CA LEU A 17 13.07 3.53 -9.84
C LEU A 17 14.11 4.64 -9.65
N LYS A 18 15.19 4.63 -10.44
CA LYS A 18 16.21 5.70 -10.43
C LYS A 18 15.78 6.95 -11.19
N ALA A 19 14.92 6.81 -12.20
CA ALA A 19 14.51 7.88 -13.09
C ALA A 19 13.28 8.66 -12.60
N SER A 20 12.54 8.14 -11.61
CA SER A 20 11.29 8.73 -11.13
C SER A 20 11.24 8.71 -9.61
N GLU A 21 10.80 9.82 -9.00
CA GLU A 21 10.63 9.91 -7.55
C GLU A 21 9.54 8.95 -7.05
N THR A 22 8.47 8.74 -7.80
CA THR A 22 7.41 7.80 -7.43
C THR A 22 7.09 6.87 -8.59
N VAL A 23 7.11 5.57 -8.30
CA VAL A 23 6.83 4.52 -9.28
C VAL A 23 5.79 3.58 -8.70
N TYR A 24 4.79 3.26 -9.51
CA TYR A 24 3.77 2.29 -9.21
C TYR A 24 3.97 1.07 -10.08
N LEU A 25 4.04 -0.11 -9.49
CA LEU A 25 4.20 -1.36 -10.23
C LEU A 25 3.05 -2.31 -9.93
N LEU A 26 2.23 -2.59 -10.94
CA LEU A 26 1.23 -3.63 -10.88
C LEU A 26 1.86 -4.98 -11.29
N LEU A 27 1.97 -5.89 -10.33
CA LEU A 27 2.22 -7.31 -10.59
C LEU A 27 0.89 -8.02 -10.75
N TYR A 28 0.70 -8.69 -11.88
CA TYR A 28 -0.56 -9.36 -12.20
C TYR A 28 -0.31 -10.64 -12.99
N LYS A 29 -1.35 -11.45 -13.18
CA LYS A 29 -1.32 -12.61 -14.07
C LYS A 29 -2.50 -12.52 -15.03
N LYS A 30 -2.24 -12.37 -16.34
CA LYS A 30 -3.31 -12.23 -17.33
C LYS A 30 -4.24 -13.44 -17.33
N GLY A 31 -5.54 -13.18 -17.50
CA GLY A 31 -6.56 -14.21 -17.59
C GLY A 31 -7.06 -14.71 -16.22
N THR A 32 -6.70 -14.04 -15.13
CA THR A 32 -7.38 -14.24 -13.84
C THR A 32 -8.30 -13.05 -13.56
N GLU A 33 -9.52 -13.35 -13.12
CA GLU A 33 -10.56 -12.34 -12.85
C GLU A 33 -10.07 -11.24 -11.89
N ALA A 34 -9.39 -11.64 -10.82
CA ALA A 34 -8.82 -10.70 -9.85
C ALA A 34 -7.78 -9.77 -10.49
N SER A 35 -6.91 -10.29 -11.35
CA SER A 35 -5.88 -9.49 -12.04
C SER A 35 -6.48 -8.54 -13.07
N ASP A 36 -7.45 -9.01 -13.84
CA ASP A 36 -8.11 -8.21 -14.89
C ASP A 36 -8.93 -7.07 -14.26
N CYS A 37 -9.58 -7.35 -13.13
CA CYS A 37 -10.23 -6.37 -12.26
C CYS A 37 -9.23 -5.30 -11.78
N ALA A 38 -8.11 -5.74 -11.18
CA ALA A 38 -7.11 -4.82 -10.64
C ALA A 38 -6.50 -3.94 -11.75
N TYR A 39 -6.13 -4.55 -12.88
CA TYR A 39 -5.59 -3.85 -14.05
C TYR A 39 -6.53 -2.76 -14.55
N THR A 40 -7.81 -3.08 -14.70
CA THR A 40 -8.83 -2.15 -15.20
C THR A 40 -9.04 -0.99 -14.22
N ASN A 41 -9.22 -1.28 -12.93
CA ASN A 41 -9.47 -0.25 -11.93
C ASN A 41 -8.27 0.68 -11.72
N ILE A 42 -7.05 0.13 -11.71
CA ILE A 42 -5.81 0.91 -11.62
C ILE A 42 -5.63 1.80 -12.85
N ARG A 43 -5.84 1.25 -14.06
CA ARG A 43 -5.75 2.02 -15.30
C ARG A 43 -6.71 3.21 -15.28
N ASN A 44 -7.97 2.95 -14.95
CA ASN A 44 -9.01 3.97 -14.96
C ASN A 44 -8.77 5.05 -13.88
N ALA A 45 -8.21 4.66 -12.72
CA ALA A 45 -7.80 5.61 -11.69
C ALA A 45 -6.62 6.48 -12.15
N ALA A 46 -5.64 5.89 -12.84
CA ALA A 46 -4.46 6.58 -13.35
C ALA A 46 -4.76 7.60 -14.45
N GLU A 47 -5.83 7.41 -15.22
CA GLU A 47 -6.25 8.36 -16.27
C GLU A 47 -6.58 9.74 -15.73
N LYS A 48 -7.08 9.83 -14.50
CA LYS A 48 -7.47 11.08 -13.84
C LYS A 48 -6.27 11.89 -13.33
N VAL A 49 -5.06 11.33 -13.40
CA VAL A 49 -3.88 11.86 -12.73
C VAL A 49 -2.81 12.25 -13.75
N SER A 50 -2.36 13.50 -13.73
CA SER A 50 -1.56 14.12 -14.81
C SER A 50 -0.10 13.66 -14.87
N ALA A 51 0.50 13.16 -13.79
CA ALA A 51 1.91 12.74 -13.77
C ALA A 51 2.19 11.58 -12.80
N ILE A 52 1.95 10.33 -13.22
CA ILE A 52 2.37 9.13 -12.49
C ILE A 52 3.15 8.18 -13.40
N THR A 53 4.20 7.57 -12.86
CA THR A 53 4.94 6.48 -13.51
C THR A 53 4.28 5.15 -13.12
N LEU A 54 3.33 4.69 -13.95
CA LEU A 54 2.61 3.44 -13.74
C LEU A 54 3.14 2.33 -14.66
N LEU A 55 3.72 1.32 -14.04
CA LEU A 55 4.31 0.15 -14.66
C LEU A 55 3.45 -1.10 -14.41
N CYS A 56 3.56 -2.09 -15.28
CA CYS A 56 2.98 -3.41 -15.05
C CYS A 56 3.94 -4.54 -15.46
N ALA A 57 3.84 -5.68 -14.79
CA ALA A 57 4.53 -6.91 -15.15
C ALA A 57 3.60 -8.10 -14.99
N ASP A 58 3.46 -8.92 -16.04
CA ASP A 58 2.81 -10.21 -15.94
C ASP A 58 3.79 -11.22 -15.33
N VAL A 59 3.43 -11.81 -14.19
CA VAL A 59 4.32 -12.76 -13.49
C VAL A 59 4.53 -14.07 -14.25
N SER A 60 3.72 -14.36 -15.26
CA SER A 60 3.90 -15.50 -16.15
C SER A 60 5.15 -15.33 -17.02
N ASP A 61 5.37 -14.08 -17.47
CA ASP A 61 6.46 -13.68 -18.36
C ASP A 61 7.68 -13.14 -17.59
N VAL A 62 7.44 -12.44 -16.46
CA VAL A 62 8.46 -11.75 -15.67
C VAL A 62 8.53 -12.34 -14.25
N ARG A 63 9.52 -13.19 -14.01
CA ARG A 63 9.60 -14.02 -12.79
C ARG A 63 10.62 -13.56 -11.76
N ASP A 64 11.45 -12.59 -12.10
CA ASP A 64 12.55 -12.09 -11.26
C ASP A 64 12.12 -10.97 -10.31
N ILE A 65 11.02 -10.27 -10.60
CA ILE A 65 10.56 -9.14 -9.78
C ILE A 65 9.85 -9.59 -8.50
N HIS A 66 8.86 -10.49 -8.60
CA HIS A 66 8.01 -10.84 -7.46
C HIS A 66 8.76 -11.52 -6.29
N PRO A 67 9.80 -12.36 -6.49
CA PRO A 67 10.54 -12.96 -5.39
C PRO A 67 11.37 -11.92 -4.61
N GLN A 68 11.90 -10.91 -5.32
CA GLN A 68 12.70 -9.84 -4.72
C GLN A 68 11.94 -9.06 -3.64
N TYR A 69 10.61 -8.95 -3.79
CA TYR A 69 9.74 -8.23 -2.87
C TYR A 69 8.85 -9.17 -2.02
N GLY A 70 9.13 -10.47 -2.01
CA GLY A 70 8.39 -11.45 -1.18
C GLY A 70 6.91 -11.59 -1.56
N ILE A 71 6.57 -11.42 -2.85
CA ILE A 71 5.19 -11.49 -3.33
C ILE A 71 4.85 -12.95 -3.73
N GLU A 72 4.00 -13.59 -2.93
CA GLU A 72 3.60 -15.00 -3.11
C GLU A 72 2.31 -15.18 -3.94
N SER A 73 1.50 -14.14 -4.08
CA SER A 73 0.22 -14.15 -4.82
C SER A 73 0.07 -12.88 -5.63
N VAL A 74 -0.81 -12.85 -6.62
CA VAL A 74 -1.13 -11.67 -7.45
C VAL A 74 -2.65 -11.53 -7.60
N PRO A 75 -3.19 -10.32 -7.86
CA PRO A 75 -2.51 -9.06 -8.17
C PRO A 75 -2.02 -8.27 -6.95
N ASN A 76 -0.91 -7.53 -7.11
CA ASN A 76 -0.48 -6.52 -6.14
C ASN A 76 0.02 -5.26 -6.84
N LEU A 77 -0.31 -4.10 -6.28
CA LEU A 77 0.25 -2.82 -6.65
C LEU A 77 1.33 -2.42 -5.64
N LEU A 78 2.58 -2.43 -6.07
CA LEU A 78 3.73 -1.98 -5.29
C LEU A 78 3.93 -0.48 -5.51
N ILE A 79 4.17 0.24 -4.42
CA ILE A 79 4.35 1.69 -4.41
C ILE A 79 5.76 2.01 -3.93
N PHE A 80 6.54 2.62 -4.82
CA PHE A 80 7.92 3.00 -4.56
C PHE A 80 8.05 4.52 -4.49
N GLU A 81 8.82 5.01 -3.52
CA GLU A 81 9.18 6.41 -3.40
C GLU A 81 10.70 6.53 -3.20
N ASN A 82 11.35 7.33 -4.04
CA ASN A 82 12.80 7.53 -4.08
C ASN A 82 13.58 6.20 -4.17
N GLY A 83 13.02 5.23 -4.89
CA GLY A 83 13.58 3.89 -5.06
C GLY A 83 13.24 2.88 -3.95
N ASP A 84 12.71 3.33 -2.81
CA ASP A 84 12.32 2.45 -1.71
C ASP A 84 10.88 1.96 -1.87
N LEU A 85 10.64 0.67 -1.61
CA LEU A 85 9.29 0.14 -1.49
C LEU A 85 8.62 0.69 -0.22
N LYS A 86 7.59 1.52 -0.39
CA LYS A 86 6.84 2.10 0.73
C LYS A 86 5.59 1.33 1.09
N ASN A 87 4.89 0.77 0.09
CA ASN A 87 3.64 0.05 0.33
C ASN A 87 3.32 -1.00 -0.74
N ILE A 88 2.42 -1.92 -0.38
CA ILE A 88 1.91 -2.98 -1.25
C ILE A 88 0.39 -3.08 -1.06
N VAL A 89 -0.37 -2.78 -2.11
CA VAL A 89 -1.82 -2.94 -2.12
C VAL A 89 -2.16 -4.27 -2.76
N LYS A 90 -2.77 -5.16 -1.98
CA LYS A 90 -3.07 -6.53 -2.39
C LYS A 90 -4.46 -6.65 -3.00
N GLY A 91 -4.59 -7.46 -4.04
CA GLY A 91 -5.86 -7.82 -4.66
C GLY A 91 -6.47 -6.74 -5.56
N CYS A 92 -7.68 -7.01 -6.05
CA CYS A 92 -8.48 -5.99 -6.71
C CYS A 92 -9.22 -5.14 -5.68
N ASN A 93 -9.15 -3.82 -5.85
CA ASN A 93 -9.88 -2.83 -5.07
C ASN A 93 -10.66 -1.93 -6.03
N GLU A 94 -11.58 -1.12 -5.49
CA GLU A 94 -12.39 -0.21 -6.29
C GLU A 94 -11.54 0.92 -6.91
N ASN A 95 -12.01 1.49 -8.02
CA ASN A 95 -11.36 2.61 -8.70
C ASN A 95 -11.08 3.79 -7.75
N ALA A 96 -12.05 4.15 -6.90
CA ALA A 96 -11.91 5.23 -5.93
C ALA A 96 -10.73 5.02 -4.96
N HIS A 97 -10.48 3.78 -4.56
CA HIS A 97 -9.34 3.44 -3.70
C HIS A 97 -8.02 3.77 -4.40
N TYR A 98 -7.86 3.39 -5.67
CA TYR A 98 -6.67 3.70 -6.45
C TYR A 98 -6.55 5.18 -6.81
N SER A 99 -7.65 5.86 -7.12
CA SER A 99 -7.64 7.31 -7.34
C SER A 99 -7.10 8.04 -6.11
N ASN A 100 -7.57 7.68 -4.91
CA ASN A 100 -7.03 8.23 -3.68
C ASN A 100 -5.52 7.98 -3.56
N ILE A 101 -5.02 6.77 -3.85
CA ILE A 101 -3.57 6.48 -3.81
C ILE A 101 -2.78 7.43 -4.71
N PHE A 102 -3.23 7.57 -5.96
CA PHE A 102 -2.53 8.38 -6.95
C PHE A 102 -2.64 9.89 -6.68
N GLU A 103 -3.75 10.34 -6.09
CA GLU A 103 -3.97 11.72 -5.70
C GLU A 103 -3.10 12.14 -4.51
N HIS A 104 -2.95 11.28 -3.48
CA HIS A 104 -2.12 11.61 -2.32
C HIS A 104 -0.63 11.79 -2.64
N VAL A 105 -0.13 11.22 -3.75
CA VAL A 105 1.25 11.42 -4.20
C VAL A 105 1.42 12.78 -4.91
N ASN A 106 0.40 13.27 -5.61
CA ASN A 106 0.43 14.61 -6.20
C ASN A 106 0.27 15.75 -5.19
N ILE A 107 -0.28 15.48 -4.00
CA ILE A 107 -0.33 16.48 -2.90
C ILE A 107 1.08 16.93 -2.49
N SER A 108 2.12 16.14 -2.78
CA SER A 108 3.52 16.53 -2.56
C SER A 108 4.06 17.52 -3.62
N LYS A 109 3.34 17.73 -4.74
CA LYS A 109 3.77 18.60 -5.85
C LYS A 109 2.61 19.43 -6.41
N GLY A 110 2.30 20.54 -5.75
CA GLY A 110 1.57 21.67 -6.34
C GLY A 110 0.19 21.95 -5.75
N THR A 111 -0.02 23.20 -5.33
CA THR A 111 -1.26 23.89 -4.92
C THR A 111 -2.41 23.67 -5.95
N SER A 112 -3.71 23.62 -5.65
CA SER A 112 -4.54 24.26 -4.60
C SER A 112 -5.99 23.72 -4.66
N GLU A 113 -6.66 23.64 -3.50
CA GLU A 113 -8.11 23.43 -3.20
C GLU A 113 -8.72 22.09 -3.65
N GLU A 114 -9.05 21.10 -2.79
CA GLU A 114 -9.77 21.16 -1.51
C GLU A 114 -8.98 20.63 -0.30
N ASN A 115 -9.35 21.11 0.89
CA ASN A 115 -8.79 20.83 2.21
C ASN A 115 -8.80 19.32 2.61
N LYS A 116 -7.96 18.48 2.00
CA LYS A 116 -7.60 17.16 2.54
C LYS A 116 -6.17 17.21 3.05
N LYS A 117 -6.00 17.32 4.37
CA LYS A 117 -4.71 17.18 5.03
C LYS A 117 -4.04 15.87 4.52
N PRO A 118 -2.72 15.88 4.28
CA PRO A 118 -2.01 14.66 3.88
C PRO A 118 -2.28 13.56 4.91
N GLN A 119 -2.59 12.36 4.43
CA GLN A 119 -2.92 11.24 5.30
C GLN A 119 -1.74 10.91 6.23
N LYS A 120 -2.04 10.68 7.50
CA LYS A 120 -1.03 10.27 8.50
C LYS A 120 -0.46 8.89 8.15
N ARG A 121 0.82 8.68 8.45
CA ARG A 121 1.50 7.39 8.28
C ARG A 121 0.90 6.39 9.26
N VAL A 122 0.39 5.27 8.76
CA VAL A 122 -0.15 4.18 9.57
C VAL A 122 0.63 2.90 9.28
N THR A 123 1.15 2.25 10.31
CA THR A 123 1.66 0.88 10.23
C THR A 123 0.88 0.00 11.19
N VAL A 124 0.31 -1.09 10.69
CA VAL A 124 -0.39 -2.12 11.46
C VAL A 124 0.53 -3.32 11.61
N TYR A 125 0.83 -3.69 12.85
CA TYR A 125 1.56 -4.90 13.20
C TYR A 125 0.56 -5.99 13.55
N SER A 126 0.67 -7.13 12.86
CA SER A 126 -0.34 -8.18 12.90
C SER A 126 0.27 -9.58 12.83
N THR A 127 -0.57 -10.59 12.97
CA THR A 127 -0.27 -11.98 12.63
C THR A 127 -1.40 -12.58 11.78
N PRO A 128 -1.14 -13.64 10.99
CA PRO A 128 -2.13 -14.19 10.06
C PRO A 128 -3.40 -14.75 10.73
N SER A 129 -3.29 -15.28 11.95
CA SER A 129 -4.39 -15.92 12.68
C SER A 129 -5.15 -14.99 13.63
N CYS A 130 -4.79 -13.71 13.68
CA CYS A 130 -5.36 -12.75 14.62
C CYS A 130 -6.65 -12.13 14.05
N SER A 131 -7.81 -12.52 14.59
CA SER A 131 -9.12 -12.00 14.19
C SER A 131 -9.24 -10.48 14.39
N TRP A 132 -8.79 -9.97 15.53
CA TRP A 132 -8.79 -8.53 15.83
C TRP A 132 -7.91 -7.70 14.87
N CYS A 133 -6.84 -8.30 14.36
CA CYS A 133 -5.98 -7.67 13.37
C CYS A 133 -6.72 -7.52 12.04
N ALA A 134 -7.51 -8.51 11.64
CA ALA A 134 -8.38 -8.40 10.47
C ALA A 134 -9.46 -7.33 10.67
N THR A 135 -10.10 -7.27 11.85
CA THR A 135 -11.08 -6.22 12.18
C THR A 135 -10.50 -4.82 12.05
N LEU A 136 -9.33 -4.57 12.65
CA LEU A 136 -8.63 -3.29 12.55
C LEU A 136 -8.31 -2.92 11.09
N LYS A 137 -7.76 -3.87 10.32
CA LYS A 137 -7.41 -3.63 8.90
C LYS A 137 -8.64 -3.32 8.06
N ASN A 138 -9.74 -4.02 8.29
CA ASN A 138 -11.01 -3.77 7.60
C ASN A 138 -11.56 -2.41 7.97
N TYR A 139 -11.53 -2.05 9.26
CA TYR A 139 -11.94 -0.72 9.72
C TYR A 139 -11.17 0.42 9.03
N LEU A 140 -9.85 0.28 8.92
CA LEU A 140 -9.02 1.26 8.21
C LEU A 140 -9.37 1.31 6.71
N LYS A 141 -9.62 0.18 6.06
CA LYS A 141 -10.04 0.11 4.65
C LYS A 141 -11.39 0.77 4.42
N GLU A 142 -12.38 0.50 5.28
CA GLU A 142 -13.72 1.10 5.22
C GLU A 142 -13.65 2.63 5.27
N HIS A 143 -12.72 3.18 6.03
CA HIS A 143 -12.48 4.61 6.13
C HIS A 143 -11.48 5.16 5.10
N ASN A 144 -11.09 4.37 4.09
CA ASN A 144 -10.12 4.72 3.06
C ASN A 144 -8.77 5.19 3.62
N ILE A 145 -8.36 4.63 4.76
CA ILE A 145 -7.05 4.91 5.37
C ILE A 145 -6.02 3.93 4.85
N PHE A 146 -4.98 4.44 4.19
CA PHE A 146 -3.81 3.64 3.79
C PHE A 146 -2.95 3.28 4.99
N PHE A 147 -2.49 2.04 5.04
CA PHE A 147 -1.57 1.56 6.08
C PHE A 147 -0.59 0.53 5.53
N ARG A 148 0.58 0.45 6.15
CA ARG A 148 1.55 -0.64 5.96
C ARG A 148 1.19 -1.80 6.88
N ASP A 149 1.06 -3.01 6.33
CA ASP A 149 0.83 -4.23 7.12
C ASP A 149 2.14 -4.98 7.36
N VAL A 150 2.51 -5.16 8.62
CA VAL A 150 3.73 -5.87 9.04
C VAL A 150 3.32 -7.12 9.80
N ASP A 151 3.62 -8.29 9.22
CA ASP A 151 3.45 -9.58 9.88
C ASP A 151 4.62 -9.86 10.82
N VAL A 152 4.39 -9.66 12.12
CA VAL A 152 5.44 -9.86 13.14
C VAL A 152 5.74 -11.33 13.42
N SER A 153 4.92 -12.27 12.92
CA SER A 153 5.25 -13.69 12.99
C SER A 153 6.38 -14.08 12.04
N ARG A 154 6.62 -13.27 11.00
CA ARG A 154 7.67 -13.46 9.99
C ARG A 154 8.85 -12.49 10.16
N ASP A 155 8.68 -11.43 10.96
CA ASP A 155 9.71 -10.42 11.24
C ASP A 155 9.95 -10.26 12.74
N MET A 156 10.94 -11.00 13.26
CA MET A 156 11.32 -10.94 14.68
C MET A 156 11.83 -9.55 15.10
N LYS A 157 12.47 -8.78 14.20
CA LYS A 157 12.95 -7.44 14.55
C LYS A 157 11.76 -6.50 14.75
N ALA A 158 10.76 -6.58 13.88
CA ALA A 158 9.52 -5.83 14.06
C ALA A 158 8.78 -6.25 15.34
N ALA A 159 8.76 -7.55 15.66
CA ALA A 159 8.17 -8.06 16.90
C ALA A 159 8.85 -7.48 18.16
N GLU A 160 10.18 -7.41 18.17
CA GLU A 160 10.92 -6.79 19.27
C GLU A 160 10.74 -5.28 19.35
N ASP A 161 10.72 -4.59 18.20
CA ASP A 161 10.54 -3.13 18.12
C ASP A 161 9.21 -2.70 18.74
N ILE A 162 8.11 -3.37 18.38
CA ILE A 162 6.80 -3.03 18.93
C ILE A 162 6.74 -3.24 20.44
N VAL A 163 7.41 -4.27 20.96
CA VAL A 163 7.49 -4.51 22.42
C VAL A 163 8.27 -3.41 23.11
N LYS A 164 9.41 -2.99 22.53
CA LYS A 164 10.21 -1.89 23.08
C LYS A 164 9.43 -0.58 23.10
N ARG A 165 8.60 -0.33 22.08
CA ARG A 165 7.87 0.92 21.92
C ARG A 165 6.55 0.98 22.70
N SER A 166 5.83 -0.14 22.81
CA SER A 166 4.52 -0.18 23.47
C SER A 166 4.52 -0.84 24.85
N GLY A 167 5.60 -1.55 25.20
CA GLY A 167 5.67 -2.40 26.38
C GLY A 167 4.89 -3.71 26.26
N GLN A 168 4.25 -3.98 25.11
CA GLN A 168 3.38 -5.14 24.94
C GLN A 168 3.79 -6.00 23.75
N ARG A 169 3.61 -7.32 23.88
CA ARG A 169 3.88 -8.32 22.83
C ARG A 169 2.69 -8.61 21.93
N GLY A 170 1.47 -8.40 22.44
CA GLY A 170 0.25 -8.79 21.74
C GLY A 170 -0.01 -7.94 20.49
N VAL A 171 -0.63 -8.56 19.48
CA VAL A 171 -1.19 -7.88 18.30
C VAL A 171 -2.72 -7.82 18.41
N PRO A 172 -3.40 -6.89 17.73
CA PRO A 172 -2.86 -5.86 16.85
C PRO A 172 -2.16 -4.73 17.61
N GLN A 173 -1.15 -4.13 16.98
CA GLN A 173 -0.62 -2.83 17.38
C GLN A 173 -0.55 -1.91 16.17
N THR A 174 -0.82 -0.64 16.35
CA THR A 174 -0.82 0.35 15.28
C THR A 174 0.08 1.51 15.62
N ASP A 175 1.02 1.83 14.74
CA ASP A 175 1.78 3.07 14.78
C ASP A 175 1.09 4.09 13.87
N ILE A 176 0.63 5.21 14.44
CA ILE A 176 0.10 6.36 13.70
C ILE A 176 1.02 7.56 13.94
N ASN A 177 1.81 7.95 12.93
CA ASN A 177 2.79 9.05 13.00
C ASN A 177 3.71 9.01 14.25
N GLY A 178 4.15 7.81 14.65
CA GLY A 178 5.00 7.59 15.81
C GLY A 178 4.24 7.25 17.09
N GLN A 179 2.91 7.43 17.11
CA GLN A 179 2.09 7.10 18.27
C GLN A 179 1.63 5.64 18.21
N MET A 180 2.07 4.85 19.18
CA MET A 180 1.65 3.45 19.31
C MET A 180 0.27 3.34 19.96
N ILE A 181 -0.56 2.52 19.36
CA ILE A 181 -1.87 2.08 19.85
C ILE A 181 -1.80 0.57 20.00
N VAL A 182 -2.20 0.05 21.15
CA VAL A 182 -2.27 -1.39 21.40
C VAL A 182 -3.72 -1.85 21.34
N GLY A 183 -3.96 -2.97 20.64
CA GLY A 183 -5.30 -3.50 20.41
C GLY A 183 -6.09 -2.69 19.37
N PHE A 184 -7.40 -2.93 19.34
CA PHE A 184 -8.34 -2.20 18.48
C PHE A 184 -9.05 -1.10 19.29
N ASP A 185 -8.32 -0.05 19.65
CA ASP A 185 -8.88 1.14 20.29
C ASP A 185 -9.48 2.09 19.23
N LYS A 186 -10.74 1.84 18.88
CA LYS A 186 -11.47 2.63 17.86
C LYS A 186 -11.50 4.12 18.21
N ALA A 187 -11.66 4.49 19.48
CA ALA A 187 -11.74 5.89 19.88
C ALA A 187 -10.41 6.60 19.63
N ARG A 188 -9.29 5.97 20.03
CA ARG A 188 -7.95 6.53 19.82
C ARG A 188 -7.57 6.58 18.34
N ILE A 189 -7.92 5.54 17.58
CA ILE A 189 -7.71 5.49 16.12
C ILE A 189 -8.48 6.63 15.45
N ASN A 190 -9.75 6.84 15.81
CA ASN A 190 -10.57 7.90 15.23
C ASN A 190 -10.03 9.28 15.54
N GLN A 191 -9.62 9.51 16.79
CA GLN A 191 -8.99 10.76 17.19
C GLN A 191 -7.72 11.03 16.38
N LEU A 192 -6.86 10.02 16.23
CA LEU A 192 -5.57 10.20 15.55
C LEU A 192 -5.73 10.31 14.04
N LEU A 193 -6.70 9.63 13.43
CA LEU A 193 -6.95 9.67 11.99
C LEU A 193 -8.01 10.67 11.57
N GLU A 194 -8.57 11.41 12.52
CA GLU A 194 -9.63 12.41 12.28
C GLU A 194 -10.87 11.79 11.61
N ILE A 195 -11.16 10.52 11.93
CA ILE A 195 -12.37 9.82 11.49
C ILE A 195 -13.55 10.35 12.29
N LYS A 196 -14.54 10.93 11.61
CA LYS A 196 -15.79 11.36 12.24
C LYS A 196 -16.62 10.12 12.59
N ALA A 197 -16.94 9.98 13.87
CA ALA A 197 -17.83 8.95 14.40
C ALA A 197 -19.29 9.28 14.12
#